data_AF-A0A4Z1D6L4-F1
#
_entry.id   AF-A0A4Z1D6L4-F1
#
_cell.length_a   1.000
_cell.length_b   1.000
_cell.length_c   1.000
_cell.angle_alpha   90.00
_cell.angle_beta   90.00
_cell.angle_gamma   90.00
#
_symmetry.space_group_name_H-M   'P 1'
#
loop_
_entity.id
_entity.type
_entity.pdbx_description
1 polymer ?
#
loop_
_entity_poly.entity_id
_entity_poly.type
_entity_poly.pdbx_seq_one_letter_code
_entity_poly.pdbx_strand_id
1 'polypeptide(L)'
;MFVCSCFGITEQQVKQHAADGACTPRQIASACKAGTDCGGCVRRIQALLGRGACPRREQIAQRPPVLVTATAEAPVRRLGDAA
;
A
#
# COMPACT_ATOMS: atom_id res chain seq x y z
N MET A 1 6.84 20.47 11.50
CA MET A 1 5.63 20.76 10.69
C MET A 1 4.75 19.52 10.63
N PHE A 2 3.42 19.67 10.66
CA PHE A 2 2.48 18.57 10.45
C PHE A 2 2.40 18.19 8.97
N VAL A 3 2.39 16.88 8.71
CA VAL A 3 2.23 16.29 7.39
C VAL A 3 0.81 15.73 7.23
N CYS A 4 0.24 15.11 8.27
CA CYS A 4 -1.14 14.61 8.27
C CYS A 4 -1.93 15.24 9.42
N SER A 5 -2.93 16.04 9.09
CA SER A 5 -3.80 16.67 10.09
C SER A 5 -4.78 15.69 10.73
N CYS A 6 -5.28 14.70 9.99
CA CYS A 6 -6.28 13.74 10.48
C CYS A 6 -5.78 12.92 11.69
N PHE A 7 -4.49 12.55 11.66
CA PHE A 7 -3.86 11.74 12.70
C PHE A 7 -2.75 12.50 13.46
N GLY A 8 -2.60 13.81 13.23
CA GLY A 8 -1.59 14.63 13.90
C GLY A 8 -0.14 14.19 13.63
N ILE A 9 0.17 13.67 12.44
CA ILE A 9 1.51 13.15 12.13
C ILE A 9 2.42 14.26 11.65
N THR A 10 3.60 14.35 12.25
CA THR A 10 4.64 15.33 11.94
C THR A 10 5.63 14.83 10.90
N GLU A 11 6.33 15.76 10.26
CA GLU A 11 7.41 15.45 9.35
C GLU A 11 8.56 14.68 10.02
N GLN A 12 8.85 14.98 11.28
CA GLN A 12 9.86 14.25 12.06
C GLN A 12 9.46 12.78 12.25
N GLN A 13 8.19 12.51 12.59
CA GLN A 13 7.69 11.13 12.69
C GLN A 13 7.78 10.39 11.36
N VAL A 14 7.45 11.04 10.24
CA VAL A 14 7.59 10.43 8.91
C VAL A 14 9.05 10.09 8.61
N LYS A 15 9.99 10.99 8.93
CA LYS A 15 11.44 10.74 8.75
C LYS A 15 11.96 9.63 9.66
N GLN A 16 11.49 9.57 10.90
CA GLN A 16 11.86 8.50 11.83
C GLN A 16 11.41 7.14 11.31
N HIS A 17 10.13 7.00 10.93
CA HIS A 17 9.64 5.76 10.34
C HIS A 17 10.37 5.38 9.06
N ALA A 18 10.76 6.35 8.23
CA ALA A 18 11.57 6.09 7.05
C ALA A 18 12.97 5.54 7.43
N ALA A 19 13.60 6.08 8.48
CA ALA A 19 14.86 5.58 9.01
C ALA A 19 14.71 4.18 9.62
N ASP A 20 13.55 3.89 10.22
CA ASP A 20 13.19 2.56 10.75
C ASP A 20 12.83 1.54 9.65
N GLY A 21 12.85 1.95 8.37
CA GLY A 21 12.64 1.07 7.21
C GLY A 21 11.30 1.21 6.49
N ALA A 22 10.43 2.12 6.90
CA ALA A 22 9.17 2.43 6.21
C ALA A 22 9.41 3.33 4.99
N CYS A 23 9.97 2.77 3.94
CA CYS A 23 10.40 3.50 2.75
C CYS A 23 9.30 3.73 1.70
N THR A 24 8.04 3.43 2.01
CA THR A 24 6.89 3.66 1.11
C THR A 24 5.73 4.31 1.86
N PRO A 25 4.87 5.10 1.18
CA PRO A 25 3.67 5.67 1.81
C PRO A 25 2.77 4.62 2.46
N ARG A 26 2.73 3.41 1.90
CA ARG A 26 1.96 2.29 2.45
C ARG A 26 2.58 1.76 3.74
N GLN A 27 3.91 1.64 3.81
CA GLN A 27 4.60 1.27 5.05
C GLN A 27 4.47 2.36 6.11
N ILE A 28 4.57 3.65 5.72
CA ILE A 28 4.30 4.78 6.61
C ILE A 28 2.86 4.71 7.16
N ALA A 29 1.88 4.44 6.30
CA ALA A 29 0.49 4.24 6.72
C ALA A 29 0.35 3.06 7.70
N SER A 30 1.06 1.95 7.49
CA SER A 30 1.09 0.83 8.43
C SER A 30 1.74 1.17 9.77
N ALA A 31 2.79 2.02 9.77
CA ALA A 31 3.50 2.40 10.97
C ALA A 31 2.76 3.44 11.82
N CYS A 32 2.13 4.44 11.19
CA CYS A 32 1.57 5.60 11.90
C CYS A 32 0.19 6.09 11.42
N LYS A 33 -0.51 5.31 10.59
CA LYS A 33 -1.85 5.62 10.03
C LYS A 33 -1.90 6.82 9.08
N ALA A 34 -0.79 7.51 8.81
CA ALA A 34 -0.78 8.64 7.89
C ALA A 34 -1.25 8.21 6.48
N GLY A 35 -2.27 8.91 5.95
CA GLY A 35 -2.77 8.68 4.60
C GLY A 35 -3.85 7.61 4.46
N THR A 36 -4.40 7.09 5.57
CA THR A 36 -5.50 6.10 5.54
C THR A 36 -6.90 6.71 5.65
N ASP A 37 -7.00 8.02 5.90
CA ASP A 37 -8.27 8.76 5.98
C ASP A 37 -8.48 9.58 4.70
N CYS A 38 -8.45 10.92 4.75
CA CYS A 38 -8.70 11.78 3.59
C CYS A 38 -7.62 11.71 2.48
N GLY A 39 -6.45 11.12 2.79
CA GLY A 39 -5.38 10.88 1.82
C GLY A 39 -4.59 12.11 1.34
N GLY A 40 -4.94 13.34 1.75
CA GLY A 40 -4.30 14.57 1.27
C GLY A 40 -2.79 14.66 1.56
N CYS A 41 -2.32 13.98 2.61
CA CYS A 41 -0.90 13.94 2.97
C CYS A 41 -0.05 13.00 2.11
N VAL A 42 -0.65 12.09 1.32
CA VAL A 42 0.08 11.01 0.62
C VAL A 42 1.12 11.54 -0.35
N ARG A 43 0.79 12.56 -1.14
CA ARG A 43 1.75 13.19 -2.09
C ARG A 43 2.91 13.86 -1.37
N ARG A 44 2.64 14.48 -0.22
CA ARG A 44 3.68 15.09 0.63
C ARG A 44 4.59 14.04 1.23
N ILE A 45 4.05 12.94 1.74
CA ILE A 45 4.81 11.79 2.24
C ILE A 45 5.71 11.23 1.13
N GLN A 46 5.20 11.05 -0.09
CA GLN A 46 6.01 10.62 -1.23
C GLN A 46 7.18 11.57 -1.52
N ALA A 47 6.97 12.88 -1.44
CA ALA A 47 8.03 13.86 -1.64
C ALA A 47 9.10 13.78 -0.52
N LEU A 48 8.69 13.57 0.73
CA LEU A 48 9.60 13.41 1.87
C LEU A 48 10.44 12.14 1.78
N LEU A 49 9.85 11.06 1.28
CA LEU A 49 10.57 9.79 1.04
C LEU A 49 11.46 9.85 -0.22
N GLY A 50 11.29 10.84 -1.09
CA GLY A 50 12.05 10.99 -2.32
C GLY A 50 11.54 10.11 -3.49
N ARG A 51 11.85 10.53 -4.73
CA ARG A 51 11.54 9.77 -5.95
C ARG A 51 12.53 8.61 -6.11
N GLY A 52 12.38 7.55 -5.32
CA GLY A 52 13.16 6.31 -5.54
C GLY A 52 13.71 5.60 -4.31
N ALA A 53 13.42 6.04 -3.08
CA ALA A 53 14.04 5.47 -1.88
C ALA A 53 13.53 4.09 -1.45
N CYS A 54 12.83 3.35 -2.32
CA CYS A 54 12.61 1.94 -2.04
C CYS A 54 12.73 1.08 -3.30
N PRO A 55 13.70 0.16 -3.35
CA PRO A 55 13.85 -0.78 -4.46
C PRO A 55 12.62 -1.68 -4.47
N ARG A 56 11.65 -1.36 -5.34
CA ARG A 56 10.45 -2.18 -5.53
C ARG A 56 10.79 -3.64 -5.84
N ARG A 57 11.97 -3.89 -6.42
CA ARG A 57 12.53 -5.23 -6.65
C ARG A 57 12.75 -6.02 -5.36
N GLU A 58 13.33 -5.42 -4.32
CA GLU A 58 13.63 -6.10 -3.05
C GLU A 58 12.34 -6.53 -2.33
N GLN A 59 11.32 -5.65 -2.33
CA GLN A 59 10.02 -5.96 -1.73
C GLN A 59 9.23 -7.03 -2.49
N ILE A 60 9.40 -7.15 -3.81
CA ILE A 60 8.79 -8.24 -4.59
C ILE A 60 9.44 -9.58 -4.22
N ALA A 61 10.75 -9.61 -4.00
CA ALA A 61 11.47 -10.81 -3.60
C ALA A 61 11.09 -11.30 -2.19
N GLN A 62 10.80 -10.37 -1.27
CA GLN A 62 10.39 -10.70 0.11
C GLN A 62 8.90 -11.03 0.27
N ARG A 63 8.08 -10.74 -0.74
CA ARG A 63 6.64 -10.99 -0.64
C ARG A 63 6.39 -12.49 -0.84
N PRO A 64 5.86 -13.21 0.16
CA PRO A 64 5.48 -14.60 -0.06
C PRO A 64 4.48 -14.67 -1.21
N PRO A 65 4.52 -15.72 -2.05
CA PRO A 65 3.55 -15.88 -3.12
C PRO A 65 2.16 -15.92 -2.48
N VAL A 66 1.37 -14.88 -2.72
CA VAL A 66 -0.07 -14.93 -2.43
C VAL A 66 -0.64 -15.93 -3.43
N LEU A 67 -0.89 -17.15 -2.95
CA LEU A 67 -1.58 -18.17 -3.73
C LEU A 67 -2.96 -17.61 -4.04
N VAL A 68 -3.16 -17.14 -5.27
CA VAL A 68 -4.50 -16.88 -5.79
C VAL A 68 -5.10 -18.26 -6.01
N THR A 69 -5.85 -18.75 -5.03
CA THR A 69 -6.73 -19.88 -5.25
C THR A 69 -7.75 -19.42 -6.28
N ALA A 70 -7.57 -19.87 -7.53
CA ALA A 70 -8.59 -19.74 -8.55
C ALA A 70 -9.88 -20.31 -7.95
N THR A 71 -10.88 -19.45 -7.76
CA THR A 71 -12.24 -19.92 -7.57
C THR A 71 -12.58 -20.74 -8.81
N ALA A 72 -12.74 -22.04 -8.59
CA ALA A 72 -13.06 -23.02 -9.61
C ALA A 72 -14.26 -22.56 -10.44
N GLU A 73 -14.12 -22.71 -11.76
CA GLU A 73 -15.19 -22.60 -12.74
C GLU A 73 -16.46 -23.36 -12.28
N ALA A 74 -17.59 -22.66 -12.29
CA ALA A 74 -18.90 -23.30 -12.26
C ALA A 74 -19.21 -23.82 -13.67
N PRO A 75 -19.66 -25.07 -13.86
CA PRO A 75 -20.11 -25.53 -15.17
C PRO A 75 -21.51 -24.96 -15.42
N VAL A 76 -21.62 -23.93 -16.27
CA VAL A 76 -22.91 -23.58 -16.88
C VAL A 76 -23.21 -24.68 -17.90
N ARG A 77 -24.06 -25.65 -17.53
CA ARG A 77 -24.69 -26.53 -18.53
C ARG A 77 -25.65 -25.66 -19.32
N ARG A 78 -25.28 -25.30 -20.55
CA ARG A 78 -26.23 -24.87 -21.58
C ARG A 78 -27.16 -26.05 -21.84
N LEU A 79 -28.40 -25.98 -21.40
CA LEU A 79 -29.47 -26.71 -22.09
C LEU A 79 -29.98 -25.77 -23.18
N GLY A 80 -29.62 -26.10 -24.42
CA GLY A 80 -30.19 -25.50 -25.61
C GLY A 80 -31.60 -26.03 -25.87
N ASP A 81 -32.43 -25.12 -26.36
CA ASP A 81 -33.71 -25.34 -27.02
C ASP A 81 -33.61 -26.40 -28.14
N ALA A 82 -34.49 -27.41 -28.12
CA ALA A 82 -34.97 -28.12 -29.32
C ALA A 82 -36.08 -29.15 -28.99
N ALA A 83 -37.24 -28.93 -29.62
CA ALA A 83 -38.35 -29.84 -29.98
C ALA A 83 -39.27 -30.41 -28.88
#